data_AF-A0A7W5EQQ4-F1
#
_entry.id   AF-A0A7W5EQQ4-F1
#
_cell.length_a   1.000
_cell.length_b   1.000
_cell.length_c   1.000
_cell.angle_alpha   90.00
_cell.angle_beta   90.00
_cell.angle_gamma   90.00
#
_symmetry.space_group_name_H-M   'P 1'
#
loop_
_entity.id
_entity.type
_entity.pdbx_description
1 polymer ?
#
loop_
_entity_poly.entity_id
_entity_poly.type
_entity_poly.pdbx_seq_one_letter_code
_entity_poly.pdbx_strand_id
1 'polypeptide(L)'
;MDIVLEYAGKTLACLLRIAIILCSALFAFIMVKYGFDLTDRVSNQTAPSTRISMMWPYMAIPAGGVVIVINSLGLLLDEALPLR
;
A
#
# COMPACT_ATOMS: atom_id res chain seq x y z
N MET A 1 -15.04 3.54 9.04
CA MET A 1 -14.09 4.51 9.62
C MET A 1 -14.74 5.87 9.81
N ASP A 2 -15.52 6.35 8.83
CA ASP A 2 -16.16 7.67 8.89
C ASP A 2 -17.07 7.89 10.12
N ILE A 3 -17.86 6.89 10.52
CA ILE A 3 -18.72 6.96 11.72
C ILE A 3 -17.92 7.20 13.02
N VAL A 4 -16.73 6.59 13.14
CA VAL A 4 -15.88 6.75 14.34
C VAL A 4 -15.21 8.13 14.33
N LEU A 5 -14.82 8.62 13.16
CA LEU A 5 -14.23 9.95 12.98
C LEU A 5 -15.26 11.07 13.19
N GLU A 6 -16.53 10.82 12.88
CA GLU A 6 -17.63 11.78 13.06
C GLU A 6 -17.94 12.03 14.54
N TYR A 7 -17.77 11.01 15.39
CA TYR A 7 -17.93 11.13 16.85
C TYR A 7 -16.63 11.55 17.58
N ALA A 8 -15.48 11.51 16.91
CA ALA A 8 -14.19 11.89 17.48
C ALA A 8 -13.94 13.39 17.34
N GLY A 9 -13.39 14.02 18.39
CA GLY A 9 -12.98 15.43 18.31
C GLY A 9 -11.92 15.67 17.22
N LYS A 10 -11.84 16.91 16.68
CA LYS A 10 -10.97 17.29 15.55
C LYS A 10 -9.53 16.79 15.67
N THR A 11 -8.93 16.88 16.85
CA THR A 11 -7.53 16.46 17.10
C THR A 11 -7.36 14.95 17.09
N LEU A 12 -8.30 14.20 17.69
CA LEU A 12 -8.28 12.74 17.69
C LEU A 12 -8.55 12.17 16.29
N ALA A 13 -9.45 12.81 15.53
CA ALA A 13 -9.74 12.43 14.16
C ALA A 13 -8.50 12.59 13.24
N CYS A 14 -7.75 13.69 13.37
CA CYS A 14 -6.51 13.91 12.65
C CYS A 14 -5.45 12.86 12.99
N LEU A 15 -5.22 12.60 14.30
CA LEU A 15 -4.27 11.57 14.74
C LEU A 15 -4.63 10.17 14.21
N LEU A 16 -5.92 9.82 14.23
CA LEU A 16 -6.40 8.54 13.68
C LEU A 16 -6.16 8.45 12.17
N ARG A 17 -6.42 9.52 11.41
CA ARG A 17 -6.14 9.56 9.95
C ARG A 17 -4.66 9.34 9.67
N ILE A 18 -3.77 10.07 10.36
CA ILE A 18 -2.32 9.90 10.22
C ILE A 18 -1.90 8.46 10.56
N ALA A 19 -2.41 7.90 11.66
CA ALA A 19 -2.10 6.52 12.05
C ALA A 19 -2.54 5.49 11.01
N ILE A 20 -3.72 5.66 10.40
CA ILE A 20 -4.23 4.80 9.32
C ILE A 20 -3.36 4.91 8.07
N ILE A 21 -2.97 6.13 7.69
CA ILE A 21 -2.09 6.38 6.53
C ILE A 21 -0.74 5.71 6.75
N LEU A 22 -0.14 5.86 7.94
CA LEU A 22 1.14 5.24 8.27
C LEU A 22 1.06 3.70 8.28
N CYS A 23 -0.02 3.13 8.83
CA CYS A 23 -0.23 1.68 8.81
C CYS A 23 -0.36 1.14 7.38
N SER A 24 -1.11 1.85 6.54
CA SER A 24 -1.26 1.50 5.12
C SER A 24 0.06 1.63 4.36
N ALA A 25 0.83 2.69 4.59
CA ALA A 25 2.14 2.91 3.99
C ALA A 25 3.14 1.82 4.41
N LEU A 26 3.15 1.43 5.68
CA LEU A 26 3.98 0.34 6.19
C LEU A 26 3.63 -0.99 5.50
N PHE A 27 2.35 -1.30 5.40
CA PHE A 27 1.89 -2.52 4.71
C PHE A 27 2.29 -2.50 3.23
N ALA A 28 2.11 -1.37 2.55
CA ALA A 28 2.52 -1.20 1.16
C ALA A 28 4.04 -1.37 0.99
N PHE A 29 4.84 -0.83 1.90
CA PHE A 29 6.29 -1.03 1.90
C PHE A 29 6.67 -2.51 2.05
N ILE A 30 5.98 -3.25 2.93
CA ILE A 30 6.14 -4.71 3.07
C ILE A 30 5.80 -5.42 1.75
N MET A 31 4.68 -5.04 1.09
CA MET A 31 4.32 -5.59 -0.22
C MET A 31 5.39 -5.35 -1.28
N VAL A 32 6.02 -4.17 -1.31
CA VAL A 32 7.12 -3.90 -2.26
C VAL A 32 8.31 -4.79 -1.94
N LYS A 33 8.80 -4.76 -0.69
CA LYS A 33 10.02 -5.46 -0.30
C LYS A 33 9.91 -6.98 -0.47
N TYR A 34 8.84 -7.59 0.02
CA TYR A 34 8.65 -9.03 -0.07
C TYR A 34 8.01 -9.46 -1.41
N GLY A 35 7.29 -8.57 -2.10
CA GLY A 35 6.72 -8.86 -3.41
C GLY A 35 7.79 -9.05 -4.48
N PHE A 36 8.89 -8.30 -4.44
CA PHE A 36 10.03 -8.53 -5.33
C PHE A 36 10.70 -9.89 -5.08
N ASP A 37 10.97 -10.25 -3.81
CA ASP A 37 11.52 -11.57 -3.44
C ASP A 37 10.60 -12.71 -3.89
N LEU A 38 9.30 -12.57 -3.69
CA LEU A 38 8.31 -13.54 -4.14
C LEU A 38 8.28 -13.68 -5.67
N THR A 39 8.33 -12.57 -6.39
CA THR A 39 8.36 -12.54 -7.86
C THR A 39 9.61 -13.24 -8.41
N ASP A 40 10.77 -13.00 -7.78
CA ASP A 40 12.03 -13.63 -8.18
C ASP A 40 11.99 -15.15 -7.99
N ARG A 41 11.47 -15.63 -6.85
CA ARG A 41 11.30 -17.06 -6.55
C ARG A 41 10.41 -17.81 -7.55
N VAL A 42 9.41 -17.12 -8.10
CA VAL A 42 8.46 -17.72 -9.07
C VAL A 42 8.80 -17.37 -10.52
N SER A 43 9.87 -16.62 -10.77
CA SER A 43 10.22 -16.11 -12.11
C SER A 43 10.47 -17.22 -13.14
N ASN A 44 11.09 -18.32 -12.69
CA ASN A 44 11.38 -19.50 -13.49
C ASN A 44 10.19 -20.47 -13.61
N GLN A 45 9.04 -20.15 -13.02
CA GLN A 45 7.85 -20.99 -13.05
C GLN A 45 6.91 -20.53 -14.17
N THR A 46 6.42 -21.50 -14.93
CA THR A 46 5.42 -21.30 -15.98
C THR A 46 4.13 -21.98 -15.56
N ALA A 47 3.01 -21.25 -15.64
CA ALA A 47 1.71 -21.77 -15.27
C ALA A 47 1.33 -22.97 -16.15
N PRO A 48 0.93 -24.11 -15.57
CA PRO A 48 0.74 -25.35 -16.33
C PRO A 48 -0.45 -25.30 -17.28
N SER A 49 -1.52 -24.58 -16.93
CA SER A 49 -2.74 -24.47 -17.72
C SER A 49 -2.65 -23.45 -18.85
N THR A 50 -2.02 -22.29 -18.60
CA THR A 50 -1.96 -21.17 -19.56
C THR A 50 -0.61 -21.05 -20.27
N ARG A 51 0.43 -21.73 -19.78
CA ARG A 51 1.81 -21.63 -20.23
C ARG A 51 2.39 -20.20 -20.22
N ILE A 52 1.90 -19.36 -19.32
CA ILE A 52 2.40 -18.00 -19.08
C ILE A 52 3.32 -18.01 -17.86
N SER A 53 4.37 -17.17 -17.87
CA SER A 53 5.25 -17.00 -16.70
C SER A 53 4.46 -16.49 -15.50
N MET A 54 4.68 -17.12 -14.34
CA MET A 54 4.11 -16.68 -13.05
C MET A 54 4.72 -15.36 -12.56
N MET A 55 5.82 -14.90 -13.15
CA MET A 55 6.43 -13.61 -12.83
C MET A 55 5.44 -12.45 -13.02
N TRP A 56 4.66 -12.45 -14.12
CA TRP A 56 3.80 -11.32 -14.46
C TRP A 56 2.67 -11.09 -13.45
N PRO A 57 1.86 -12.11 -13.06
CA PRO A 57 0.87 -11.92 -12.01
C PRO A 57 1.47 -11.50 -10.68
N TYR A 58 2.61 -12.08 -10.29
CA TYR A 58 3.22 -11.78 -8.99
C TYR A 58 3.89 -10.40 -8.96
N MET A 59 4.36 -9.88 -10.11
CA MET A 59 4.87 -8.51 -10.23
C MET A 59 3.80 -7.44 -9.94
N ALA A 60 2.51 -7.78 -10.04
CA ALA A 60 1.43 -6.88 -9.64
C ALA A 60 1.47 -6.54 -8.14
N ILE A 61 2.03 -7.42 -7.30
CA ILE A 61 2.15 -7.20 -5.85
C ILE A 61 3.11 -6.04 -5.54
N PRO A 62 4.41 -6.08 -5.94
CA PRO A 62 5.30 -4.96 -5.69
C PRO A 62 4.89 -3.71 -6.46
N ALA A 63 4.37 -3.83 -7.69
CA ALA A 63 3.88 -2.67 -8.45
C ALA A 63 2.72 -1.96 -7.74
N GLY A 64 1.71 -2.70 -7.26
CA GLY A 64 0.61 -2.16 -6.48
C GLY A 64 1.09 -1.55 -5.16
N GLY A 65 2.05 -2.18 -4.48
CA GLY A 65 2.68 -1.63 -3.30
C GLY A 65 3.32 -0.27 -3.54
N VAL A 66 4.06 -0.08 -4.66
CA VAL A 66 4.66 1.20 -5.02
C VAL A 66 3.59 2.29 -5.20
N VAL A 67 2.50 1.98 -5.92
CA VAL A 67 1.41 2.93 -6.13
C VAL A 67 0.77 3.35 -4.79
N ILE A 68 0.54 2.40 -3.88
CA ILE A 68 -0.03 2.69 -2.56
C ILE A 68 0.93 3.53 -1.72
N VAL A 69 2.25 3.27 -1.77
CA VAL A 69 3.25 4.09 -1.08
C VAL A 69 3.17 5.54 -1.57
N ILE A 70 3.16 5.76 -2.89
CA ILE A 70 3.07 7.11 -3.46
C ILE A 70 1.78 7.81 -3.03
N ASN A 71 0.64 7.11 -3.09
CA ASN A 71 -0.64 7.67 -2.66
C ASN A 71 -0.65 8.00 -1.16
N SER A 72 -0.12 7.11 -0.33
CA SER A 72 -0.04 7.30 1.12
C SER A 72 0.85 8.48 1.49
N LEU A 73 1.94 8.72 0.75
CA LEU A 73 2.77 9.92 0.92
C LEU A 73 2.00 11.19 0.58
N GLY A 74 1.22 11.19 -0.50
CA GLY A 74 0.34 12.31 -0.85
C GLY A 74 -0.67 12.63 0.26
N LEU A 75 -1.38 11.61 0.74
CA LEU A 75 -2.35 11.77 1.85
C LEU A 75 -1.68 12.24 3.14
N LEU A 76 -0.47 11.76 3.43
CA LEU A 76 0.28 12.19 4.62
C LEU A 76 0.70 13.65 4.53
N LEU A 77 1.13 14.10 3.34
CA LEU A 77 1.50 15.51 3.11
C LEU A 77 0.28 16.43 3.21
N ASP A 78 -0.86 16.04 2.63
CA ASP A 78 -2.09 16.82 2.70
C ASP A 78 -2.59 16.99 4.15
N GLU A 79 -2.50 15.92 4.95
CA GLU A 79 -2.93 15.95 6.36
C GLU A 79 -1.91 16.68 7.27
N ALA A 80 -0.60 16.54 7.02
CA ALA A 80 0.45 17.14 7.85
C ALA A 80 0.78 18.59 7.50
N LEU A 81 0.67 18.96 6.23
CA LEU A 81 0.94 20.28 5.71
C LEU A 81 -0.30 20.73 4.91
N PRO A 82 -1.35 21.22 5.60
CA PRO A 82 -2.55 21.71 4.94
C PRO A 82 -2.19 22.95 4.12
N LEU A 83 -1.71 22.75 2.90
CA LEU A 83 -1.49 23.77 1.88
C LEU A 83 -2.87 24.15 1.31
N ARG A 84 -3.68 24.79 2.16
CA ARG A 84 -5.05 25.29 1.91
C ARG A 84 -6.10 24.27 1.48
#